data_AF-A0A954TRB2-F1
#
_entry.id   AF-A0A954TRB2-F1
#
_cell.length_a   1.000
_cell.length_b   1.000
_cell.length_c   1.000
_cell.angle_alpha   90.00
_cell.angle_beta   90.00
_cell.angle_gamma   90.00
#
_symmetry.space_group_name_H-M   'P 1'
#
loop_
_entity.id
_entity.type
_entity.pdbx_description
1 polymer ?
#
loop_
_entity_poly.entity_id
_entity_poly.type
_entity_poly.pdbx_seq_one_letter_code
_entity_poly.pdbx_strand_id
1 'polypeptide(L)'
;MRNRMVAANVTKNIPMTALIILFVGLVIHWAWPRSPVELSRDGYAITTALYRVCNQQDRNGLKEIDEHLQQATRSRKLPDDQRDVILVIIRDAQSGNWNGAMKQCRDLLEDQVTQDSRRAETSSLDRQSWM
;
A
#
# COMPACT_ATOMS: atom_id res chain seq x y z
N MET A 1 -51.56 -30.23 -30.95
CA MET A 1 -50.33 -30.63 -30.24
C MET A 1 -49.80 -29.42 -29.46
N ARG A 2 -49.64 -29.59 -28.14
CA ARG A 2 -49.14 -28.60 -27.17
C ARG A 2 -47.67 -28.30 -27.44
N ASN A 3 -47.26 -27.03 -27.45
CA ASN A 3 -45.93 -26.66 -26.97
C ASN A 3 -46.05 -25.44 -26.04
N ARG A 4 -45.58 -25.66 -24.80
CA ARG A 4 -45.59 -24.72 -23.69
C ARG A 4 -44.34 -23.83 -23.76
N MET A 5 -44.55 -22.55 -23.42
CA MET A 5 -43.69 -21.61 -22.69
C MET A 5 -42.16 -21.86 -22.69
N VAL A 6 -41.40 -20.83 -23.09
CA VAL A 6 -40.31 -20.32 -22.25
C VAL A 6 -40.34 -18.79 -22.31
N ALA A 7 -40.89 -18.17 -21.27
CA ALA A 7 -40.69 -16.76 -21.02
C ALA A 7 -39.22 -16.56 -20.64
N ALA A 8 -38.44 -15.92 -21.51
CA ALA A 8 -37.11 -15.48 -21.17
C ALA A 8 -37.22 -14.25 -20.25
N ASN A 9 -37.35 -14.50 -18.95
CA ASN A 9 -37.08 -13.48 -17.94
C ASN A 9 -35.58 -13.15 -18.01
N VAL A 10 -35.22 -12.19 -18.86
CA VAL A 10 -33.93 -11.50 -18.77
C VAL A 10 -34.01 -10.62 -17.52
N THR A 11 -33.72 -11.23 -16.37
CA THR A 11 -33.65 -10.55 -15.09
C THR A 11 -32.53 -9.51 -15.10
N LYS A 12 -32.85 -8.34 -14.54
CA LYS A 12 -32.04 -7.12 -14.48
C LYS A 12 -30.81 -7.31 -13.58
N ASN A 13 -29.78 -8.01 -14.06
CA ASN A 13 -28.60 -8.36 -13.25
C ASN A 13 -27.39 -7.43 -13.51
N ILE A 14 -27.53 -6.49 -14.45
CA ILE A 14 -26.52 -5.50 -14.82
C ILE A 14 -25.92 -4.74 -13.61
N PRO A 15 -26.66 -4.34 -12.55
CA PRO A 15 -26.03 -3.64 -11.42
C PRO A 15 -25.11 -4.55 -10.59
N MET A 16 -25.35 -5.86 -10.57
CA MET A 16 -24.59 -6.80 -9.74
C MET A 16 -23.22 -7.13 -10.35
N THR A 17 -23.16 -7.26 -11.68
CA THR A 17 -21.91 -7.47 -12.41
C THR A 17 -20.98 -6.26 -12.34
N ALA A 18 -21.51 -5.04 -12.37
CA ALA A 18 -20.71 -3.82 -12.23
C ALA A 18 -20.06 -3.71 -10.84
N LEU A 19 -20.80 -4.08 -9.78
CA LEU A 19 -20.28 -4.09 -8.40
C LEU A 19 -19.13 -5.08 -8.22
N ILE A 20 -19.22 -6.27 -8.84
CA ILE A 20 -18.18 -7.29 -8.76
C ILE A 20 -16.90 -6.82 -9.45
N ILE A 21 -17.00 -6.23 -10.64
CA ILE A 21 -15.82 -5.71 -11.37
C ILE A 21 -15.15 -4.58 -10.56
N LEU A 22 -15.93 -3.73 -9.91
CA LEU A 22 -15.41 -2.64 -9.08
C LEU A 22 -14.72 -3.17 -7.82
N PHE A 23 -15.28 -4.19 -7.17
CA PHE A 23 -14.65 -4.88 -6.04
C PHE A 23 -13.37 -5.61 -6.44
N VAL A 24 -13.39 -6.32 -7.57
CA VAL A 24 -12.23 -7.04 -8.10
C VAL A 24 -11.13 -6.05 -8.50
N GLY A 25 -11.47 -4.93 -9.13
CA GLY A 25 -10.53 -3.84 -9.42
C GLY A 25 -9.90 -3.25 -8.16
N LEU A 26 -10.70 -3.05 -7.10
CA LEU A 26 -10.21 -2.59 -5.80
C LEU A 26 -9.23 -3.59 -5.16
N VAL A 27 -9.58 -4.87 -5.19
CA VAL A 27 -8.74 -5.96 -4.66
C VAL A 27 -7.46 -6.11 -5.49
N ILE A 28 -7.54 -6.06 -6.81
CA ILE A 28 -6.38 -6.17 -7.71
C ILE A 28 -5.46 -4.96 -7.56
N HIS A 29 -6.00 -3.74 -7.40
CA HIS A 29 -5.21 -2.56 -7.11
C HIS A 29 -4.46 -2.67 -5.77
N TRP A 30 -5.10 -3.31 -4.78
CA TRP A 30 -4.49 -3.64 -3.49
C TRP A 30 -3.50 -4.80 -3.53
N ALA A 31 -3.72 -5.78 -4.41
CA ALA A 31 -2.94 -7.02 -4.49
C ALA A 31 -1.83 -6.99 -5.55
N TRP A 32 -1.69 -5.90 -6.31
CA TRP A 32 -0.61 -5.78 -7.27
C TRP A 32 0.73 -5.71 -6.53
N PRO A 33 1.71 -6.56 -6.86
CA PRO A 33 3.02 -6.55 -6.21
C PRO A 33 3.66 -5.18 -6.46
N ARG A 34 3.75 -4.35 -5.41
CA ARG A 34 4.55 -3.13 -5.45
C ARG A 34 6.00 -3.57 -5.56
N SER A 35 6.73 -3.02 -6.54
CA SER A 35 8.19 -3.11 -6.54
C SER A 35 8.70 -2.56 -5.20
N PRO A 36 9.59 -3.26 -4.50
CA PRO A 36 9.99 -2.90 -3.15
C PRO A 36 10.73 -1.55 -3.20
N VAL A 37 10.10 -0.52 -2.63
CA VAL A 37 10.62 0.84 -2.60
C VAL A 37 11.66 0.93 -1.49
N GLU A 38 12.90 1.28 -1.80
CA GLU A 38 13.95 1.48 -0.79
C GLU A 38 13.66 2.79 -0.03
N LEU A 39 13.48 2.71 1.28
CA LEU A 39 13.15 3.85 2.13
C LEU A 39 14.42 4.62 2.51
N SER A 40 14.35 5.95 2.38
CA SER A 40 15.38 6.82 2.95
C SER A 40 15.22 6.86 4.47
N ARG A 41 16.21 7.42 5.17
CA ARG A 41 16.12 7.60 6.63
C ARG A 41 14.84 8.34 7.06
N ASP A 42 14.48 9.38 6.31
CA ASP A 42 13.27 10.16 6.58
C ASP A 42 12.00 9.35 6.23
N GLY A 43 12.01 8.62 5.11
CA GLY A 43 10.90 7.73 4.73
C GLY A 43 10.65 6.62 5.76
N TYR A 44 11.71 6.01 6.28
CA TYR A 44 11.64 5.00 7.34
C TYR A 44 11.09 5.58 8.65
N ALA A 45 11.55 6.76 9.05
CA ALA A 45 11.08 7.43 10.25
C ALA A 45 9.59 7.81 10.16
N ILE A 46 9.16 8.37 9.03
CA ILE A 46 7.75 8.71 8.76
C ILE A 46 6.90 7.44 8.76
N THR A 47 7.32 6.39 8.08
CA THR A 47 6.58 5.11 8.02
C THR A 47 6.45 4.46 9.39
N THR A 48 7.50 4.51 10.21
CA THR A 48 7.49 4.00 11.59
C THR A 48 6.51 4.80 12.47
N ALA A 49 6.50 6.12 12.34
CA ALA A 49 5.58 6.96 13.08
C ALA A 49 4.13 6.73 12.63
N LEU A 50 3.90 6.60 11.32
CA LEU A 50 2.61 6.25 10.73
C LEU A 50 2.11 4.89 11.24
N TYR A 51 2.96 3.87 11.33
CA TYR A 51 2.60 2.57 11.91
C TYR A 51 2.02 2.71 13.32
N ARG A 52 2.66 3.51 14.18
CA ARG A 52 2.19 3.74 15.56
C ARG A 52 0.84 4.44 15.58
N VAL A 53 0.69 5.48 14.76
CA VAL A 53 -0.55 6.24 14.62
C VAL A 53 -1.69 5.34 14.13
N CYS A 54 -1.46 4.52 13.09
CA CYS A 54 -2.45 3.59 12.57
C CYS A 54 -2.83 2.52 13.61
N ASN A 55 -1.86 2.01 14.38
CA ASN A 55 -2.11 1.04 15.44
C ASN A 55 -2.93 1.64 16.60
N GLN A 56 -2.75 2.93 16.90
CA GLN A 56 -3.52 3.65 17.92
C GLN A 56 -4.84 4.23 17.38
N GLN A 57 -5.05 4.18 16.06
CA GLN A 57 -6.15 4.85 15.35
C GLN A 57 -6.24 6.35 15.69
N ASP A 58 -5.09 6.99 15.90
CA ASP A 58 -5.02 8.38 16.31
C ASP A 58 -5.24 9.31 15.10
N ARG A 59 -6.40 9.96 15.06
CA ARG A 59 -6.75 10.88 13.97
C ARG A 59 -5.93 12.16 13.97
N ASN A 60 -5.54 12.66 15.15
CA ASN A 60 -4.74 13.88 15.24
C ASN A 60 -3.30 13.58 14.83
N GLY A 61 -2.74 12.47 15.35
CA GLY A 61 -1.44 11.97 14.90
C GLY A 61 -1.40 11.71 13.39
N LEU A 62 -2.48 11.21 12.78
CA LEU A 62 -2.53 11.00 11.32
C LEU A 62 -2.44 12.32 10.55
N LYS A 63 -3.06 13.38 11.05
CA LYS A 63 -2.99 14.70 10.45
C LYS A 63 -1.58 15.28 10.55
N GLU A 64 -0.93 15.15 11.70
CA GLU A 64 0.46 15.59 11.90
C GLU A 64 1.43 14.85 10.97
N ILE A 65 1.22 13.54 10.76
CA ILE A 65 2.02 12.75 9.82
C ILE A 65 1.83 13.22 8.37
N ASP A 66 0.60 13.52 7.96
CA ASP A 66 0.34 14.06 6.62
C ASP A 66 1.02 15.42 6.41
N GLU A 67 0.96 16.31 7.40
CA GLU A 67 1.65 17.60 7.35
C GLU A 67 3.18 17.42 7.26
N HIS A 68 3.74 16.50 8.05
CA HIS A 68 5.17 16.19 8.02
C HIS A 68 5.59 15.59 6.66
N LEU A 69 4.78 14.71 6.08
CA LEU A 69 5.02 14.14 4.75
C LEU A 69 5.05 15.25 3.68
N GLN A 70 4.09 16.18 3.73
CA GLN A 70 4.04 17.32 2.82
C GLN A 70 5.28 18.22 2.98
N GLN A 71 5.75 18.45 4.21
CA GLN A 71 6.98 19.22 4.46
C GLN A 71 8.23 18.51 3.93
N ALA A 72 8.37 17.20 4.15
CA ALA A 72 9.48 16.40 3.63
C ALA A 72 9.50 16.40 2.09
N THR A 73 8.32 16.36 1.47
CA THR A 73 8.14 16.48 0.02
C THR A 73 8.59 17.85 -0.49
N ARG A 74 8.10 18.96 0.11
CA ARG A 74 8.46 20.33 -0.30
C ARG A 74 9.95 20.62 -0.14
N SER A 75 10.57 20.05 0.88
CA SER A 75 12.02 20.17 1.12
C SER A 75 12.86 19.22 0.26
N ARG A 76 12.23 18.43 -0.62
CA ARG A 76 12.89 17.47 -1.54
C ARG A 76 13.77 16.44 -0.80
N LYS A 77 13.44 16.17 0.47
CA LYS A 77 14.11 15.18 1.33
C LYS A 77 13.53 13.78 1.16
N LEU A 78 12.30 13.69 0.65
CA LEU A 78 11.63 12.44 0.38
C LEU A 78 11.47 12.25 -1.14
N PRO A 79 12.02 11.15 -1.69
CA PRO A 79 11.77 10.74 -3.07
C PRO A 79 10.27 10.57 -3.39
N ASP A 80 9.90 10.80 -4.65
CA ASP A 80 8.50 10.80 -5.09
C ASP A 80 7.83 9.42 -4.93
N ASP A 81 8.58 8.33 -5.18
CA ASP A 81 8.12 6.95 -5.01
C ASP A 81 7.80 6.61 -3.55
N GLN A 82 8.67 7.01 -2.61
CA GLN A 82 8.43 6.85 -1.17
C GLN A 82 7.23 7.67 -0.73
N ARG A 83 7.14 8.93 -1.18
CA ARG A 83 6.00 9.80 -0.88
C ARG A 83 4.70 9.14 -1.33
N ASP A 84 4.65 8.67 -2.57
CA ASP A 84 3.43 8.15 -3.16
C ASP A 84 2.93 6.90 -2.43
N VAL A 85 3.84 5.99 -2.05
CA VAL A 85 3.48 4.81 -1.25
C VAL A 85 2.98 5.21 0.13
N ILE A 86 3.68 6.10 0.84
CA ILE A 86 3.27 6.54 2.20
C ILE A 86 1.92 7.27 2.12
N LEU A 87 1.69 8.10 1.09
CA LEU A 87 0.45 8.82 0.90
C LEU A 87 -0.75 7.89 0.68
N VAL A 88 -0.56 6.77 -0.04
CA VAL A 88 -1.61 5.75 -0.19
C VAL A 88 -2.00 5.17 1.17
N ILE A 89 -1.02 4.87 2.03
CA ILE A 89 -1.27 4.33 3.36
C ILE A 89 -2.03 5.36 4.24
N ILE A 90 -1.65 6.64 4.16
CA ILE A 90 -2.36 7.73 4.84
C ILE A 90 -3.81 7.81 4.37
N ARG A 91 -4.06 7.73 3.06
CA ARG A 91 -5.43 7.77 2.51
C ARG A 91 -6.29 6.61 2.97
N ASP A 92 -5.72 5.40 3.03
CA ASP A 92 -6.42 4.24 3.56
C ASP A 92 -6.75 4.40 5.06
N ALA A 93 -5.83 4.97 5.85
CA ALA A 93 -6.10 5.30 7.24
C ALA A 93 -7.20 6.38 7.38
N GLN A 94 -7.17 7.42 6.54
CA GLN A 94 -8.16 8.50 6.51
C GLN A 94 -9.57 7.97 6.14
N SER A 95 -9.67 6.97 5.27
CA SER A 95 -10.94 6.30 4.94
C SER A 95 -11.43 5.36 6.04
N GLY A 96 -10.72 5.26 7.17
CA GLY A 96 -11.05 4.40 8.30
C GLY A 96 -10.53 2.97 8.17
N ASN A 97 -9.76 2.64 7.13
CA ASN A 97 -9.13 1.33 6.96
C ASN A 97 -7.82 1.23 7.76
N TRP A 98 -7.91 1.42 9.07
CA TRP A 98 -6.76 1.46 9.97
C TRP A 98 -5.93 0.18 9.95
N ASN A 99 -6.60 -0.98 9.98
CA ASN A 99 -5.94 -2.28 9.96
C ASN A 99 -5.20 -2.52 8.64
N GLY A 100 -5.82 -2.13 7.51
CA GLY A 100 -5.17 -2.22 6.19
C GLY A 100 -3.97 -1.29 6.08
N ALA A 101 -4.09 -0.04 6.56
CA ALA A 101 -2.98 0.90 6.59
C ALA A 101 -1.82 0.42 7.48
N MET A 102 -2.12 -0.10 8.68
CA MET A 102 -1.12 -0.67 9.58
C MET A 102 -0.38 -1.86 8.95
N LYS A 103 -1.12 -2.75 8.27
CA LYS A 103 -0.51 -3.88 7.54
C LYS A 103 0.45 -3.37 6.45
N GLN A 104 0.03 -2.41 5.63
CA GLN A 104 0.88 -1.84 4.59
C GLN A 104 2.14 -1.16 5.17
N CYS A 105 2.03 -0.45 6.29
CA CYS A 105 3.21 0.08 6.98
C CYS A 105 4.19 -1.02 7.36
N ARG A 106 3.69 -2.10 7.97
CA ARG A 106 4.52 -3.23 8.39
C ARG A 106 5.19 -3.89 7.18
N ASP A 107 4.42 -4.20 6.15
CA ASP A 107 4.92 -4.86 4.95
C ASP A 107 6.00 -3.98 4.28
N LEU A 108 5.81 -2.66 4.22
CA LEU A 108 6.82 -1.71 3.70
C LEU A 108 8.11 -1.67 4.52
N LEU A 109 8.01 -1.79 5.86
CA LEU A 109 9.18 -1.83 6.75
C LEU A 109 9.92 -3.17 6.67
N GLU A 110 9.18 -4.28 6.52
CA GLU A 110 9.75 -5.62 6.36
C GLU A 110 10.50 -5.78 5.02
N ASP A 111 9.98 -5.15 3.97
CA ASP A 111 10.67 -5.06 2.67
C ASP A 111 12.06 -4.42 2.82
N GLN A 112 12.22 -3.40 3.69
CA GLN A 112 13.53 -2.77 3.94
C GLN A 112 14.53 -3.73 4.56
N VAL A 113 14.10 -4.47 5.59
CA VAL A 113 14.95 -5.45 6.28
C VAL A 113 15.41 -6.54 5.31
N THR A 114 14.52 -6.95 4.41
CA THR A 114 14.82 -7.94 3.37
C THR A 114 15.82 -7.39 2.34
N GLN A 115 15.66 -6.14 1.91
CA GLN A 115 16.58 -5.47 0.98
C GLN A 115 17.98 -5.30 1.58
N ASP A 116 18.07 -4.83 2.83
CA ASP A 116 19.34 -4.66 3.55
C ASP A 116 20.11 -5.98 3.66
N SER A 117 19.40 -7.07 3.97
CA SER A 117 19.98 -8.42 4.05
C SER A 117 20.57 -8.89 2.72
N ARG A 118 19.83 -8.71 1.61
CA ARG A 118 20.31 -9.08 0.25
C ARG A 118 21.51 -8.25 -0.19
N ARG A 119 21.52 -6.96 0.17
CA ARG A 119 22.63 -6.05 -0.12
C ARG A 119 23.90 -6.48 0.61
N ALA A 120 23.78 -6.85 1.89
CA ALA A 120 24.89 -7.38 2.68
C ALA A 120 25.47 -8.66 2.07
N GLU A 121 24.60 -9.60 1.65
CA GLU A 121 25.01 -10.84 0.98
C GLU A 121 25.76 -10.57 -0.33
N THR A 122 25.23 -9.71 -1.20
CA THR A 122 25.87 -9.35 -2.48
C THR A 122 27.25 -8.71 -2.26
N SER A 123 27.37 -7.82 -1.28
CA SER A 123 28.65 -7.18 -0.95
C SER A 123 29.72 -8.15 -0.44
N SER A 124 29.30 -9.27 0.15
CA SER A 124 30.20 -10.32 0.65
C SER A 124 30.72 -11.21 -0.48
N LEU A 125 29.88 -11.48 -1.48
CA LEU A 125 30.25 -12.23 -2.69
C LEU A 125 31.23 -11.43 -3.54
N ASP A 126 30.97 -10.14 -3.74
CA ASP A 126 31.90 -9.25 -4.46
C ASP A 126 33.27 -9.21 -3.79
N ARG A 127 33.32 -9.16 -2.45
CA ARG A 127 34.57 -9.15 -1.69
C ARG A 127 35.38 -10.45 -1.86
N GLN A 128 34.70 -11.60 -1.96
CA GLN A 128 35.38 -12.89 -2.16
C GLN A 128 35.89 -13.07 -3.59
N SER A 129 35.30 -12.40 -4.59
CA SER A 129 35.72 -12.49 -6.00
C SER A 129 37.09 -11.86 -6.30
N TRP A 130 37.64 -11.03 -5.40
CA TRP A 130 38.94 -10.38 -5.56
C TRP A 130 40.05 -10.99 -4.69
N MET A 131 39.79 -12.15 -4.07
CA MET A 131 40.76 -12.95 -3.31
C MET A 131 41.11 -14.22 -4.08
#